data_AF-A0A948E157-F1
#
_entry.id   AF-A0A948E157-F1
#
_cell.length_a   1.000
_cell.length_b   1.000
_cell.length_c   1.000
_cell.angle_alpha   90.00
_cell.angle_beta   90.00
_cell.angle_gamma   90.00
#
_symmetry.space_group_name_H-M   'P 1'
#
loop_
_entity.id
_entity.type
_entity.pdbx_description
1 polymer ?
#
loop_
_entity_poly.entity_id
_entity_poly.type
_entity_poly.pdbx_seq_one_letter_code
_entity_poly.pdbx_strand_id
1 'polypeptide(L)'
;MNVLKYFLSEPFKKCSMCGKIWKTRDEFISDPEVIYLGYSADFENIENGIFLFNHDAEDCKTTLATRVDSFFDLYSGERWVKRMYGTNECAGYCLDKKSTAACPVKCECAFIRDVINKINKAREISHY
;
A
#
# COMPACT_ATOMS: atom_id res chain seq x y z
N MET A 1 13.37 -15.05 38.96
CA MET A 1 13.35 -15.66 37.60
C MET A 1 12.14 -15.12 36.84
N ASN A 2 12.34 -14.25 35.86
CA ASN A 2 11.55 -14.30 34.63
C ASN A 2 12.18 -13.44 33.54
N VAL A 3 12.96 -14.15 32.73
CA VAL A 3 13.15 -14.06 31.27
C VAL A 3 13.02 -12.68 30.63
N LEU A 4 14.17 -12.20 30.16
CA LEU A 4 14.36 -11.23 29.09
C LEU A 4 13.29 -11.43 28.00
N LYS A 5 12.27 -10.56 27.94
CA LYS A 5 11.42 -10.42 26.77
C LYS A 5 12.30 -9.85 25.66
N TYR A 6 12.87 -10.72 24.86
CA TYR A 6 13.50 -10.38 23.60
C TYR A 6 12.53 -9.50 22.80
N PHE A 7 12.93 -8.26 22.50
CA PHE A 7 12.28 -7.41 21.51
C PHE A 7 12.49 -8.03 20.13
N LEU A 8 11.73 -9.08 19.80
CA LEU A 8 11.56 -9.49 18.42
C LEU A 8 10.51 -8.53 17.84
N SER A 9 10.96 -7.57 17.03
CA SER A 9 10.06 -6.75 16.23
C SER A 9 9.23 -7.69 15.34
N GLU A 10 7.90 -7.60 15.42
CA GLU A 10 7.02 -8.32 14.51
C GLU A 10 7.40 -7.99 13.05
N PRO A 11 7.43 -8.97 12.15
CA PRO A 11 7.74 -8.70 10.75
C PRO A 11 6.66 -7.81 10.13
N PHE A 12 7.05 -6.96 9.17
CA PHE A 12 6.11 -6.14 8.42
C PHE A 12 4.98 -6.97 7.79
N LYS A 13 5.33 -8.09 7.16
CA LYS A 13 4.34 -9.00 6.56
C LYS A 13 4.81 -10.44 6.55
N LYS A 14 3.86 -11.36 6.66
CA LYS A 14 4.06 -12.79 6.41
C LYS A 14 3.02 -13.28 5.42
N CYS A 15 3.45 -14.03 4.42
CA CYS A 15 2.57 -14.72 3.49
C CYS A 15 1.81 -15.83 4.22
N SER A 16 0.49 -15.80 4.21
CA SER A 16 -0.34 -16.81 4.87
C SER A 16 -0.31 -18.17 4.16
N MET A 17 0.10 -18.20 2.89
CA MET A 17 0.15 -19.42 2.08
C MET A 17 1.52 -20.11 2.19
N CYS A 18 2.60 -19.52 1.67
CA CYS A 18 3.92 -20.17 1.68
C CYS A 18 4.77 -19.85 2.92
N GLY A 19 4.33 -18.93 3.78
CA GLY A 19 5.05 -18.58 5.00
C GLY A 19 6.23 -17.61 4.83
N LYS A 20 6.54 -17.14 3.61
CA LYS A 20 7.57 -16.12 3.35
C LYS A 20 7.36 -14.90 4.27
N ILE A 21 8.46 -14.39 4.82
CA ILE A 21 8.45 -13.28 5.79
C ILE A 21 9.21 -12.11 5.18
N TRP A 22 8.58 -10.93 5.21
CA TRP A 22 9.19 -9.64 4.94
C TRP A 22 9.33 -8.90 6.27
N LYS A 23 10.56 -8.67 6.71
CA LYS A 23 10.84 -8.04 8.00
C LYS A 23 10.52 -6.56 7.95
N THR A 24 10.81 -5.90 6.83
CA THR A 24 10.57 -4.48 6.63
C THR A 24 9.60 -4.24 5.48
N ARG A 25 8.99 -3.05 5.47
CA ARG A 25 8.18 -2.59 4.34
C ARG A 25 9.01 -2.53 3.06
N ASP A 26 10.26 -2.08 3.17
CA ASP A 26 11.15 -1.95 2.02
C ASP A 26 11.43 -3.32 1.40
N GLU A 27 11.73 -4.34 2.21
CA GLU A 27 11.84 -5.73 1.74
C GLU A 27 10.56 -6.21 1.03
N PHE A 28 9.37 -5.83 1.54
CA PHE A 28 8.09 -6.20 0.95
C PHE A 28 7.85 -5.54 -0.41
N ILE A 29 8.10 -4.25 -0.53
CA ILE A 29 7.88 -3.51 -1.79
C ILE A 29 9.00 -3.72 -2.81
N SER A 30 10.21 -4.11 -2.41
CA SER A 30 11.30 -4.41 -3.35
C SER A 30 11.25 -5.85 -3.87
N ASP A 31 10.44 -6.72 -3.27
CA ASP A 31 10.35 -8.12 -3.68
C ASP A 31 9.73 -8.23 -5.09
N PRO A 32 10.46 -8.77 -6.08
CA PRO A 32 9.96 -8.91 -7.45
C PRO A 32 8.77 -9.86 -7.56
N GLU A 33 8.60 -10.78 -6.60
CA GLU A 33 7.45 -11.69 -6.54
C GLU A 33 6.23 -11.01 -5.91
N VAL A 34 6.36 -9.80 -5.36
CA VAL A 34 5.22 -9.03 -4.82
C VAL A 34 4.72 -8.04 -5.88
N ILE A 35 3.54 -8.31 -6.40
CA ILE A 35 2.90 -7.55 -7.47
C ILE A 35 1.76 -6.69 -6.92
N TYR A 36 1.85 -5.37 -7.05
CA TYR A 36 0.74 -4.49 -6.70
C TYR A 36 -0.48 -4.78 -7.59
N LEU A 37 -1.63 -5.05 -6.96
CA LEU A 37 -2.88 -5.41 -7.64
C LEU A 37 -3.88 -4.26 -7.65
N GLY A 38 -3.92 -3.47 -6.57
CA GLY A 38 -4.81 -2.32 -6.50
C GLY A 38 -5.06 -1.81 -5.08
N TYR A 39 -5.99 -0.86 -5.00
CA TYR A 39 -6.39 -0.17 -3.78
C TYR A 39 -7.90 -0.30 -3.56
N SER A 40 -8.31 -0.63 -2.34
CA SER A 40 -9.69 -0.56 -1.89
C SER A 40 -9.85 0.62 -0.95
N ALA A 41 -10.53 1.67 -1.43
CA ALA A 41 -10.74 2.88 -0.65
C ALA A 41 -11.76 2.69 0.47
N ASP A 42 -11.40 3.14 1.67
CA ASP A 42 -12.35 3.46 2.72
C ASP A 42 -12.58 4.98 2.68
N PHE A 43 -13.75 5.37 2.21
CA PHE A 43 -14.12 6.78 2.09
C PHE A 43 -14.62 7.36 3.39
N GLU A 44 -14.78 6.60 4.48
CA GLU A 44 -15.11 7.16 5.79
C GLU A 44 -13.83 7.46 6.57
N ASN A 45 -12.92 6.48 6.61
CA ASN A 45 -11.64 6.56 7.27
C ASN A 45 -10.52 6.10 6.32
N ILE A 46 -9.81 7.07 5.76
CA ILE A 46 -8.78 6.81 4.75
C ILE A 46 -7.66 5.88 5.23
N GLU A 47 -7.37 5.84 6.53
CA GLU A 47 -6.32 5.02 7.14
C GLU A 47 -6.67 3.52 7.11
N ASN A 48 -7.97 3.21 7.05
CA ASN A 48 -8.49 1.85 6.95
C ASN A 48 -8.50 1.32 5.51
N GLY A 49 -8.17 2.15 4.52
CA GLY A 49 -7.99 1.71 3.15
C GLY A 49 -7.02 0.54 3.06
N ILE A 50 -7.18 -0.29 2.03
CA ILE A 50 -6.38 -1.51 1.85
C ILE A 50 -5.65 -1.48 0.51
N PHE A 51 -4.32 -1.62 0.55
CA PHE A 51 -3.54 -2.01 -0.62
C PHE A 51 -3.52 -3.53 -0.77
N LEU A 52 -3.75 -3.98 -1.99
CA LEU A 52 -3.75 -5.38 -2.40
C LEU A 52 -2.53 -5.67 -3.25
N PHE A 53 -1.86 -6.76 -2.94
CA PHE A 53 -0.71 -7.28 -3.66
C PHE A 53 -0.93 -8.76 -3.93
N ASN A 54 -0.40 -9.29 -5.02
CA ASN A 54 -0.20 -10.72 -5.19
C ASN A 54 1.23 -11.08 -4.78
N HIS A 55 1.40 -12.20 -4.09
CA HIS A 55 2.67 -12.88 -4.02
C HIS A 55 2.68 -13.97 -5.09
N ASP A 56 3.47 -13.75 -6.13
CA ASP A 56 3.46 -14.47 -7.41
C ASP A 56 4.72 -15.35 -7.59
N ALA A 57 5.17 -15.99 -6.51
CA ALA A 57 6.26 -16.96 -6.53
C ALA A 57 5.86 -18.26 -7.25
N GLU A 58 6.81 -19.11 -7.64
CA GLU A 58 6.53 -20.38 -8.34
C GLU A 58 5.53 -21.28 -7.57
N ASP A 59 5.66 -21.34 -6.24
CA ASP A 59 4.85 -22.15 -5.33
C ASP A 59 3.76 -21.34 -4.59
N CYS A 60 3.57 -20.06 -4.95
CA CYS A 60 2.64 -19.18 -4.25
C CYS A 60 1.94 -18.21 -5.21
N LYS A 61 0.61 -18.15 -5.15
CA LYS A 61 -0.23 -17.23 -5.95
C LYS A 61 -1.27 -16.52 -5.08
N THR A 62 -0.92 -16.24 -3.82
CA THR A 62 -1.87 -15.68 -2.84
C THR A 62 -1.99 -14.16 -2.95
N THR A 63 -3.10 -13.61 -2.49
CA THR A 63 -3.29 -12.16 -2.36
C THR A 63 -2.99 -11.72 -0.94
N LEU A 64 -2.15 -10.71 -0.80
CA LEU A 64 -1.76 -10.07 0.43
C LEU A 64 -2.45 -8.70 0.55
N ALA A 65 -3.05 -8.44 1.70
CA ALA A 65 -3.67 -7.16 2.03
C ALA A 65 -2.83 -6.41 3.07
N THR A 66 -2.59 -5.11 2.87
CA THR A 66 -1.92 -4.24 3.84
C THR A 66 -2.72 -2.96 4.03
N ARG A 67 -2.74 -2.42 5.25
CA ARG A 67 -3.35 -1.10 5.49
C ARG A 67 -2.55 -0.03 4.75
N VAL A 68 -3.23 0.98 4.23
CA VAL A 68 -2.58 2.08 3.51
C VAL A 68 -1.76 2.99 4.43
N ASP A 69 -2.14 3.10 5.71
CA ASP A 69 -1.46 3.95 6.69
C ASP A 69 -0.01 3.52 6.94
N SER A 70 0.29 2.24 6.80
CA SER A 70 1.65 1.69 6.79
C SER A 70 2.57 2.27 5.71
N PHE A 71 2.04 3.08 4.79
CA PHE A 71 2.76 3.70 3.68
C PHE A 71 2.63 5.24 3.64
N PHE A 72 1.97 5.86 4.62
CA PHE A 72 1.72 7.31 4.56
C PHE A 72 2.99 8.15 4.59
N ASP A 73 4.03 7.69 5.28
CA ASP A 73 5.35 8.34 5.33
C ASP A 73 6.10 8.30 4.00
N LEU A 74 5.65 7.52 3.00
CA LEU A 74 6.17 7.62 1.63
C LEU A 74 5.74 8.92 0.93
N TYR A 75 4.74 9.61 1.47
CA TYR A 75 4.25 10.88 0.97
C TYR A 75 4.78 12.04 1.83
N SER A 76 5.47 12.98 1.19
CA SER A 76 6.04 14.17 1.82
C SER A 76 5.37 15.48 1.38
N GLY A 77 4.24 15.39 0.66
CA GLY A 77 3.54 16.56 0.14
C GLY A 77 2.44 17.08 1.06
N GLU A 78 1.70 18.08 0.58
CA GLU A 78 0.56 18.65 1.30
C GLU A 78 -0.64 17.69 1.31
N ARG A 79 -1.14 17.38 2.50
CA ARG A 79 -2.37 16.59 2.66
C ARG A 79 -3.56 17.54 2.74
N TRP A 80 -4.44 17.45 1.75
CA TRP A 80 -5.72 18.15 1.78
C TRP A 80 -6.65 17.46 2.79
N VAL A 81 -7.45 18.25 3.51
CA VAL A 81 -8.43 17.72 4.48
C VAL A 81 -9.83 17.57 3.89
N LYS A 82 -10.12 18.28 2.79
CA LYS A 82 -11.45 18.27 2.19
C LYS A 82 -11.62 17.07 1.27
N ARG A 83 -12.63 16.25 1.55
CA ARG A 83 -13.05 15.18 0.66
C ARG A 83 -13.90 15.73 -0.48
N MET A 84 -13.55 15.35 -1.70
CA MET A 84 -14.31 15.71 -2.91
C MET A 84 -15.14 14.54 -3.45
N TYR A 85 -15.00 13.34 -2.89
CA TYR A 85 -15.79 12.17 -3.30
C TYR A 85 -17.31 12.46 -3.24
N GLY A 86 -18.03 12.06 -4.29
CA GLY A 86 -19.47 12.31 -4.44
C GLY A 86 -19.85 13.71 -4.95
N THR A 87 -18.90 14.62 -5.13
CA THR A 87 -19.13 15.93 -5.75
C THR A 87 -18.97 15.89 -7.27
N ASN A 88 -19.51 16.89 -7.97
CA ASN A 88 -19.36 17.03 -9.43
C ASN A 88 -17.90 17.26 -9.89
N GLU A 89 -17.00 17.67 -8.98
CA GLU A 89 -15.59 17.85 -9.28
C GLU A 89 -14.80 16.52 -9.21
N CYS A 90 -15.37 15.46 -8.62
CA CYS A 90 -14.67 14.18 -8.45
C CYS A 90 -14.86 13.26 -9.66
N ALA A 91 -13.76 13.00 -10.36
CA ALA A 91 -13.73 12.06 -11.49
C ALA A 91 -13.59 10.57 -11.09
N GLY A 92 -13.68 10.22 -9.79
CA GLY A 92 -13.78 8.82 -9.35
C GLY A 92 -12.50 7.98 -9.41
N TYR A 93 -11.31 8.59 -9.55
CA TYR A 93 -10.02 7.88 -9.67
C TYR A 93 -9.74 6.88 -8.52
N CYS A 94 -10.28 7.10 -7.32
CA CYS A 94 -10.12 6.19 -6.18
C CYS A 94 -10.87 4.85 -6.36
N LEU A 95 -11.85 4.80 -7.28
CA LEU A 95 -12.61 3.58 -7.61
C LEU A 95 -11.91 2.75 -8.68
N ASP A 96 -10.96 3.33 -9.41
CA ASP A 96 -10.16 2.61 -10.40
C ASP A 96 -8.96 1.95 -9.72
N LYS A 97 -9.11 0.66 -9.46
CA LYS A 97 -8.12 -0.19 -8.77
C LYS A 97 -6.81 -0.34 -9.55
N LYS A 98 -6.85 -0.20 -10.88
CA LYS A 98 -5.70 -0.46 -11.77
C LYS A 98 -4.97 0.81 -12.17
N SER A 99 -5.67 1.93 -12.21
CA SER A 99 -5.06 3.21 -12.56
C SER A 99 -4.09 3.66 -11.47
N THR A 100 -2.96 4.23 -11.89
CA THR A 100 -1.94 4.87 -11.03
C THR A 100 -1.90 6.39 -11.22
N ALA A 101 -2.73 6.93 -12.12
CA ALA A 101 -2.79 8.36 -12.40
C ALA A 101 -3.05 9.19 -11.14
N ALA A 102 -2.36 10.32 -11.00
CA ALA A 102 -2.59 11.26 -9.91
C ALA A 102 -4.03 11.78 -9.93
N CYS A 103 -4.54 12.16 -8.75
CA CYS A 103 -5.86 12.79 -8.67
C CYS A 103 -5.75 14.25 -9.15
N PRO A 104 -6.57 14.70 -10.11
CA PRO A 104 -6.49 16.06 -10.64
C PRO A 104 -7.07 17.13 -9.70
N VAL A 105 -7.73 16.72 -8.62
CA VAL A 105 -8.42 17.62 -7.68
C VAL A 105 -7.78 17.58 -6.30
N LYS A 106 -7.84 18.72 -5.60
CA LYS A 106 -7.37 18.89 -4.21
C LYS A 106 -8.32 18.17 -3.24
N CYS A 107 -8.22 16.84 -3.23
CA CYS A 107 -9.04 15.94 -2.42
C CYS A 107 -8.20 15.29 -1.32
N GLU A 108 -8.81 15.01 -0.17
CA GLU A 108 -8.23 14.22 0.92
C GLU A 108 -7.66 12.88 0.44
N CYS A 109 -8.28 12.25 -0.56
CA CYS A 109 -7.83 10.97 -1.10
C CYS A 109 -6.69 11.09 -2.13
N ALA A 110 -6.31 12.32 -2.53
CA ALA A 110 -5.35 12.52 -3.62
C ALA A 110 -3.97 11.94 -3.30
N PHE A 111 -3.48 12.13 -2.07
CA PHE A 111 -2.14 11.68 -1.68
C PHE A 111 -1.98 10.15 -1.72
N ILE A 112 -3.06 9.38 -1.57
CA ILE A 112 -3.00 7.92 -1.69
C ILE A 112 -2.52 7.51 -3.09
N ARG A 113 -2.86 8.30 -4.12
CA ARG A 113 -2.39 8.06 -5.49
C ARG A 113 -0.88 8.31 -5.61
N ASP A 114 -0.36 9.30 -4.91
CA ASP A 114 1.09 9.54 -4.85
C ASP A 114 1.82 8.42 -4.11
N VAL A 115 1.24 7.89 -3.03
CA VAL A 115 1.76 6.71 -2.32
C VAL A 115 1.81 5.50 -3.26
N ILE A 116 0.74 5.21 -4.00
CA ILE A 116 0.72 4.13 -5.02
C ILE A 116 1.84 4.32 -6.03
N ASN A 117 2.06 5.54 -6.51
CA ASN A 117 3.14 5.85 -7.45
C ASN A 117 4.53 5.64 -6.84
N LYS A 118 4.72 5.94 -5.54
CA LYS A 118 5.98 5.66 -4.84
C LYS A 118 6.24 4.17 -4.68
N ILE A 119 5.21 3.39 -4.34
CA ILE A 119 5.29 1.92 -4.27
C ILE A 119 5.70 1.34 -5.62
N ASN A 120 5.04 1.76 -6.71
CA ASN A 120 5.36 1.25 -8.04
C ASN A 120 6.78 1.64 -8.50
N LYS A 121 7.23 2.86 -8.22
CA LYS A 121 8.61 3.29 -8.55
C LYS A 121 9.67 2.51 -7.76
N ALA A 122 9.44 2.23 -6.48
CA ALA A 122 10.36 1.44 -5.67
C ALA A 122 10.53 0.01 -6.23
N ARG A 123 9.45 -0.54 -6.79
CA ARG A 123 9.45 -1.84 -7.48
C ARG A 123 10.25 -1.81 -8.79
N GLU A 124 10.08 -0.78 -9.62
CA GLU A 124 10.82 -0.64 -10.89
C GLU A 124 12.34 -0.57 -10.69
N ILE A 125 12.82 0.08 -9.63
CA ILE A 125 14.25 0.22 -9.34
C ILE A 125 14.87 -1.12 -8.91
N SER A 126 14.07 -2.03 -8.34
CA SER A 126 14.54 -3.34 -7.85
C SER A 126 14.73 -4.38 -8.96
N HIS A 127 14.44 -4.01 -10.22
CA HIS A 127 14.62 -4.84 -11.42
C HIS A 127 15.90 -4.51 -12.23
N TYR A 128 16.80 -3.67 -11.68
CA TYR A 128 18.13 -3.36 -12.22
C TYR A 128 19.22 -3.84 -11.26
#